data_AF-A0A2U8TQ52-F1
#
_entry.id   AF-A0A2U8TQ52-F1
#
_cell.length_a   1.000
_cell.length_b   1.000
_cell.length_c   1.000
_cell.angle_alpha   90.00
_cell.angle_beta   90.00
_cell.angle_gamma   90.00
#
_symmetry.space_group_name_H-M   'P 1'
#
loop_
_entity.id
_entity.type
_entity.pdbx_description
1 polymer ?
#
loop_
_entity_poly.entity_id
_entity_poly.type
_entity_poly.pdbx_seq_one_letter_code
_entity_poly.pdbx_strand_id
1 'polypeptide(L)'
;MRTVHVIEQAPAPVNVVGEAITILAGGDLSKPFEMHIQEGVQGGGPPPHFHPWDEAFYVVDGQVEVTVAGKSTTVSAGGYVHIPGGSIHAYKNISPTAKMIGVVSDPRGGQFFAAVDQLRVPEDLPRILEIAEAHGVIFLVPKSPPAV
;
A
#
# COMPACT_ATOMS: atom_id res chain seq x y z
N MET A 1 -11.41 -3.87 30.16
CA MET A 1 -10.23 -3.00 30.15
C MET A 1 -9.61 -3.13 28.76
N ARG A 2 -9.33 -2.03 28.05
CA ARG A 2 -8.67 -2.10 26.74
C ARG A 2 -7.17 -2.27 26.98
N THR A 3 -6.54 -3.19 26.25
CA THR A 3 -5.09 -3.44 26.34
C THR A 3 -4.33 -2.29 25.69
N VAL A 4 -3.24 -1.84 26.33
CA VAL A 4 -2.30 -0.89 25.73
C VAL A 4 -1.20 -1.69 25.06
N HIS A 5 -0.96 -1.42 23.78
CA HIS A 5 0.12 -2.01 23.01
C HIS A 5 1.16 -0.94 22.71
N VAL A 6 2.43 -1.23 23.01
CA VAL A 6 3.57 -0.33 22.75
C VAL A 6 4.55 -1.05 21.86
N ILE A 7 4.95 -0.40 20.76
CA ILE A 7 5.97 -0.89 19.83
C ILE A 7 7.18 0.01 19.98
N GLU A 8 8.17 -0.45 20.73
CA GLU A 8 9.40 0.33 21.00
C GLU A 8 10.37 0.29 19.81
N GLN A 9 10.31 -0.77 19.01
CA GLN A 9 11.13 -0.96 17.82
C GLN A 9 10.22 -1.45 16.69
N ALA A 10 10.26 -0.75 15.56
CA ALA A 10 9.52 -1.16 14.39
C ALA A 10 10.09 -2.49 13.85
N PRO A 11 9.21 -3.38 13.33
CA PRO A 11 9.68 -4.59 12.65
C PRO A 11 10.49 -4.25 11.40
N ALA A 12 11.23 -5.22 10.88
CA ALA A 12 11.89 -5.06 9.58
C ALA A 12 10.84 -4.85 8.47
N PRO A 13 11.13 -4.01 7.47
CA PRO A 13 10.24 -3.85 6.32
C PRO A 13 10.23 -5.10 5.45
N VAL A 14 9.10 -5.34 4.80
CA VAL A 14 8.98 -6.24 3.64
C VAL A 14 9.21 -5.44 2.35
N ASN A 15 9.70 -6.10 1.31
CA ASN A 15 9.88 -5.51 -0.01
C ASN A 15 8.69 -5.85 -0.91
N VAL A 16 7.87 -4.85 -1.19
CA VAL A 16 6.71 -4.96 -2.07
C VAL A 16 7.03 -4.28 -3.40
N VAL A 17 7.61 -5.06 -4.32
CA VAL A 17 7.90 -4.61 -5.69
C VAL A 17 8.73 -3.30 -5.73
N GLY A 18 9.74 -3.21 -4.86
CA GLY A 18 10.64 -2.05 -4.76
C GLY A 18 10.27 -1.03 -3.69
N GLU A 19 9.05 -1.09 -3.14
CA GLU A 19 8.66 -0.30 -1.97
C GLU A 19 9.01 -1.06 -0.69
N ALA A 20 9.68 -0.38 0.25
CA ALA A 20 9.90 -0.91 1.59
C ALA A 20 8.67 -0.59 2.46
N ILE A 21 7.95 -1.63 2.90
CA ILE A 21 6.75 -1.48 3.72
C ILE A 21 6.99 -2.11 5.08
N THR A 22 6.96 -1.29 6.13
CA THR A 22 6.95 -1.76 7.52
C THR A 22 5.50 -1.89 7.98
N ILE A 23 5.03 -3.13 8.19
CA ILE A 23 3.72 -3.39 8.80
C ILE A 23 3.86 -3.12 10.30
N LEU A 24 3.50 -1.91 10.74
CA LEU A 24 3.82 -1.44 12.08
C LEU A 24 2.90 -2.08 13.13
N ALA A 25 1.58 -1.94 12.96
CA ALA A 25 0.59 -2.46 13.90
C ALA A 25 -0.68 -2.85 13.15
N GLY A 26 -1.18 -4.07 13.34
CA GLY A 26 -2.32 -4.61 12.59
C GLY A 26 -2.98 -5.81 13.25
N GLY A 27 -4.00 -6.36 12.60
CA GLY A 27 -4.71 -7.54 13.09
C GLY A 27 -5.33 -7.34 14.48
N ASP A 28 -5.25 -8.35 15.34
CA ASP A 28 -5.83 -8.30 16.69
C ASP A 28 -5.16 -7.27 17.61
N LEU A 29 -4.00 -6.71 17.23
CA LEU A 29 -3.28 -5.71 18.00
C LEU A 29 -3.97 -4.34 17.99
N SER A 30 -4.48 -3.91 16.84
CA SER A 30 -4.92 -2.52 16.62
C SER A 30 -6.27 -2.38 15.91
N LYS A 31 -7.02 -3.47 15.71
CA LYS A 31 -8.39 -3.42 15.20
C LYS A 31 -9.20 -2.28 15.86
N PRO A 32 -9.91 -1.45 15.09
CA PRO A 32 -10.32 -1.71 13.70
C PRO A 32 -9.37 -1.16 12.62
N PHE A 33 -8.14 -0.75 12.94
CA PHE A 33 -7.21 -0.21 11.94
C PHE A 33 -5.85 -0.90 11.97
N GLU A 34 -5.14 -0.78 10.87
CA GLU A 34 -3.76 -1.23 10.71
C GLU A 34 -2.93 -0.05 10.19
N MET A 35 -1.69 0.05 10.64
CA MET A 35 -0.76 1.11 10.29
C MET A 35 0.49 0.55 9.63
N HIS A 36 0.96 1.23 8.60
CA HIS A 36 2.17 0.91 7.85
C HIS A 36 3.05 2.14 7.72
N ILE A 37 4.37 1.90 7.61
CA ILE A 37 5.31 2.90 7.09
C ILE A 37 5.70 2.45 5.69
N GLN A 38 5.53 3.31 4.70
CA GLN A 38 5.87 3.04 3.30
C GLN A 38 6.99 3.97 2.87
N GLU A 39 8.07 3.40 2.36
CA GLU A 39 9.25 4.11 1.87
C GLU A 39 9.58 3.64 0.46
N GLY A 40 9.73 4.59 -0.45
CA GLY A 40 9.94 4.29 -1.86
C GLY A 40 10.81 5.32 -2.57
N VAL A 41 11.16 4.99 -3.80
CA VAL A 41 11.97 5.84 -4.68
C VAL A 41 11.11 6.47 -5.77
N GLN A 42 11.64 7.48 -6.45
CA GLN A 42 10.97 8.13 -7.57
C GLN A 42 10.45 7.13 -8.61
N GLY A 43 9.18 7.27 -8.96
CA GLY A 43 8.48 6.38 -9.89
C GLY A 43 7.87 5.14 -9.25
N GLY A 44 8.21 4.83 -8.00
CA GLY A 44 7.61 3.74 -7.22
C GLY A 44 6.17 4.02 -6.80
N GLY A 45 5.50 2.99 -6.30
CA GLY A 45 4.09 3.00 -5.93
C GLY A 45 3.24 2.02 -6.75
N PRO A 46 2.05 1.65 -6.25
CA PRO A 46 1.20 0.64 -6.88
C PRO A 46 0.49 1.19 -8.12
N PRO A 47 0.25 0.35 -9.14
CA PRO A 47 -0.62 0.70 -10.26
C PRO A 47 -2.09 0.84 -9.78
N PRO A 48 -3.00 1.32 -10.65
CA PRO A 48 -4.42 1.41 -10.32
C PRO A 48 -4.99 0.09 -9.79
N HIS A 49 -5.63 0.17 -8.63
CA HIS A 49 -6.28 -0.95 -7.96
C HIS A 49 -7.43 -0.48 -7.09
N PHE A 50 -8.17 -1.43 -6.51
CA PHE A 50 -9.14 -1.14 -5.46
C PHE A 50 -9.20 -2.30 -4.47
N HIS A 51 -9.77 -2.00 -3.30
CA HIS A 51 -10.08 -2.94 -2.23
C HIS A 51 -11.34 -2.44 -1.49
N PRO A 52 -12.07 -3.31 -0.75
CA PRO A 52 -13.35 -2.94 -0.13
C PRO A 52 -13.23 -2.18 1.21
N TRP A 53 -12.03 -1.83 1.66
CA TRP A 53 -11.78 -1.17 2.95
C TRP A 53 -11.25 0.25 2.77
N ASP A 54 -11.44 1.10 3.76
CA ASP A 54 -10.88 2.45 3.75
C ASP A 54 -9.36 2.40 3.90
N GLU A 55 -8.69 3.33 3.19
CA GLU A 55 -7.26 3.58 3.27
C GLU A 55 -7.00 5.08 3.43
N ALA A 56 -5.94 5.43 4.14
CA ALA A 56 -5.46 6.80 4.24
C ALA A 56 -3.94 6.86 4.20
N PHE A 57 -3.43 7.94 3.62
CA PHE A 57 -2.00 8.25 3.60
C PHE A 57 -1.76 9.59 4.28
N TYR A 58 -0.75 9.62 5.14
CA TYR A 58 -0.13 10.85 5.61
C TYR A 58 1.31 10.91 5.10
N VAL A 59 1.64 11.92 4.31
CA VAL A 59 2.98 12.07 3.73
C VAL A 59 3.91 12.65 4.79
N VAL A 60 4.94 11.88 5.17
CA VAL A 60 5.94 12.27 6.17
C VAL A 60 7.08 13.04 5.52
N ASP A 61 7.57 12.55 4.38
CA ASP A 61 8.68 13.15 3.64
C ASP A 61 8.49 12.95 2.13
N GLY A 62 9.02 13.89 1.34
CA GLY A 62 8.90 13.88 -0.11
C GLY A 62 7.53 14.32 -0.64
N GLN A 63 7.21 13.87 -1.86
CA GLN A 63 5.98 14.17 -2.57
C GLN A 63 5.46 12.92 -3.28
N VAL A 64 4.15 12.73 -3.20
CA VAL A 64 3.44 11.61 -3.82
C VAL A 64 2.28 12.15 -4.65
N GLU A 65 2.14 11.68 -5.88
CA GLU A 65 0.95 11.91 -6.68
C GLU A 65 -0.06 10.80 -6.39
N VAL A 66 -1.18 11.15 -5.77
CA VAL A 66 -2.28 10.22 -5.50
C VAL A 66 -3.36 10.41 -6.56
N THR A 67 -3.76 9.32 -7.20
CA THR A 67 -4.85 9.32 -8.19
C THR A 67 -6.04 8.57 -7.63
N VAL A 68 -7.20 9.20 -7.54
CA VAL A 68 -8.46 8.58 -7.10
C VAL A 68 -9.54 8.86 -8.14
N ALA A 69 -10.21 7.81 -8.61
CA ALA A 69 -11.25 7.91 -9.65
C ALA A 69 -10.83 8.75 -10.88
N GLY A 70 -9.57 8.64 -11.29
CA GLY A 70 -9.00 9.33 -12.45
C GLY A 70 -8.55 10.78 -12.19
N LYS A 71 -8.70 11.31 -10.98
CA LYS A 71 -8.17 12.63 -10.60
C LYS A 71 -6.87 12.49 -9.82
N SER A 72 -5.79 13.03 -10.36
CA SER A 72 -4.48 13.09 -9.70
C SER A 72 -4.35 14.34 -8.84
N THR A 73 -3.72 14.21 -7.67
CA THR A 73 -3.42 15.29 -6.75
C THR A 73 -2.03 15.06 -6.17
N THR A 74 -1.16 16.06 -6.26
CA THR A 74 0.14 16.03 -5.58
C THR A 74 -0.04 16.32 -4.09
N VAL A 75 0.49 15.43 -3.26
CA VAL A 75 0.47 15.50 -1.81
C VAL A 75 1.90 15.60 -1.33
N SER A 76 2.26 16.71 -0.69
CA SER A 76 3.59 16.92 -0.11
C SER A 76 3.61 16.55 1.37
N ALA A 77 4.80 16.47 1.96
CA ALA A 77 4.99 16.30 3.40
C ALA A 77 4.05 17.19 4.24
N GLY A 78 3.38 16.58 5.22
CA GLY A 78 2.32 17.19 6.02
C GLY A 78 0.90 17.05 5.42
N GLY A 79 0.80 16.58 4.18
CA GLY A 79 -0.47 16.33 3.50
C GLY A 79 -1.11 15.00 3.90
N TYR A 80 -2.43 14.96 3.79
CA TYR A 80 -3.27 13.80 4.10
C TYR A 80 -4.24 13.50 2.97
N VAL A 81 -4.45 12.21 2.69
CA VAL A 81 -5.51 11.74 1.79
C VAL A 81 -6.26 10.60 2.46
N HIS A 82 -7.59 10.64 2.39
CA HIS A 82 -8.46 9.51 2.69
C HIS A 82 -9.07 8.98 1.39
N ILE A 83 -9.10 7.65 1.28
CA ILE A 83 -9.60 6.91 0.14
C ILE A 83 -10.69 5.96 0.67
N PRO A 84 -11.97 6.25 0.40
CA PRO A 84 -13.05 5.36 0.77
C PRO A 84 -12.94 4.00 0.09
N GLY A 85 -13.31 2.93 0.81
CA GLY A 85 -13.34 1.58 0.27
C GLY A 85 -14.15 1.47 -1.03
N GLY A 86 -13.65 0.67 -1.97
CA GLY A 86 -14.20 0.50 -3.32
C GLY A 86 -13.75 1.56 -4.32
N SER A 87 -13.06 2.63 -3.90
CA SER A 87 -12.51 3.62 -4.82
C SER A 87 -11.33 3.03 -5.58
N ILE A 88 -11.32 3.19 -6.91
CA ILE A 88 -10.12 2.91 -7.71
C ILE A 88 -9.07 4.00 -7.41
N HIS A 89 -7.88 3.57 -7.00
CA HIS A 89 -6.81 4.47 -6.65
C HIS A 89 -5.43 3.94 -7.04
N ALA A 90 -4.46 4.84 -7.09
CA ALA A 90 -3.05 4.59 -7.30
C ALA A 90 -2.25 5.68 -6.58
N TYR A 91 -0.97 5.44 -6.32
CA TYR A 91 -0.04 6.51 -5.98
C TYR A 91 1.28 6.33 -6.73
N LYS A 92 1.98 7.45 -6.93
CA LYS A 92 3.32 7.47 -7.51
C LYS A 92 4.22 8.40 -6.71
N ASN A 93 5.37 7.90 -6.27
CA ASN A 93 6.41 8.72 -5.64
C ASN A 93 7.02 9.63 -6.71
N ILE A 94 6.95 10.95 -6.55
CA ILE A 94 7.44 11.91 -7.55
C ILE A 94 8.72 12.65 -7.13
N SER A 95 9.09 12.58 -5.85
CA SER A 95 10.40 12.98 -5.34
C SER A 95 11.43 11.83 -5.41
N PRO A 96 12.75 12.10 -5.30
CA PRO A 96 13.79 11.06 -5.28
C PRO A 96 13.54 9.94 -4.28
N THR A 97 13.07 10.31 -3.09
CA THR A 97 12.55 9.42 -2.05
C THR A 97 11.22 9.95 -1.54
N ALA A 98 10.36 9.06 -1.05
CA ALA A 98 9.11 9.43 -0.39
C ALA A 98 8.85 8.52 0.81
N LYS A 99 8.23 9.08 1.86
CA LYS A 99 7.83 8.35 3.07
C LYS A 99 6.39 8.68 3.44
N MET A 100 5.58 7.66 3.67
CA MET A 100 4.19 7.80 4.09
C MET A 100 3.87 6.93 5.29
N ILE A 101 2.91 7.38 6.10
CA ILE A 101 2.16 6.51 7.00
C ILE A 101 0.89 6.10 6.24
N GLY A 102 0.73 4.80 6.01
CA GLY A 102 -0.50 4.21 5.51
C GLY A 102 -1.37 3.73 6.68
N VAL A 103 -2.68 3.95 6.61
CA VAL A 103 -3.65 3.40 7.57
C VAL A 103 -4.76 2.73 6.79
N VAL A 104 -5.04 1.46 7.08
CA VAL A 104 -6.17 0.72 6.48
C VAL A 104 -7.12 0.23 7.55
N SER A 105 -8.39 0.06 7.19
CA SER A 105 -9.44 -0.40 8.12
C SER A 105 -9.63 -1.93 8.14
N ASP A 106 -8.74 -2.68 7.48
CA ASP A 106 -8.82 -4.14 7.39
C ASP A 106 -7.40 -4.76 7.42
N PRO A 107 -7.16 -5.81 8.22
CA PRO A 107 -5.84 -6.44 8.34
C PRO A 107 -5.36 -7.15 7.06
N ARG A 108 -6.21 -7.30 6.05
CA ARG A 108 -5.82 -7.91 4.78
C ARG A 108 -4.74 -7.12 4.03
N GLY A 109 -4.59 -5.82 4.29
CA GLY A 109 -3.52 -4.99 3.70
C GLY A 109 -2.12 -5.48 4.06
N GLY A 110 -1.82 -5.58 5.35
CA GLY A 110 -0.55 -6.08 5.86
C GLY A 110 -0.32 -7.54 5.56
N GLN A 111 -1.38 -8.37 5.58
CA GLN A 111 -1.29 -9.77 5.13
C GLN A 111 -0.88 -9.88 3.66
N PHE A 112 -1.46 -9.04 2.80
CA PHE A 112 -1.06 -8.95 1.39
C PHE A 112 0.41 -8.54 1.27
N PHE A 113 0.84 -7.46 1.94
CA PHE A 113 2.23 -7.01 1.90
C PHE A 113 3.23 -8.08 2.35
N ALA A 114 2.91 -8.81 3.42
CA ALA A 114 3.74 -9.91 3.89
C ALA A 114 3.80 -11.07 2.88
N ALA A 115 2.68 -11.37 2.21
CA ALA A 115 2.60 -12.48 1.25
C ALA A 115 3.34 -12.20 -0.07
N VAL A 116 3.53 -10.93 -0.43
CA VAL A 116 4.26 -10.51 -1.65
C VAL A 116 5.71 -10.13 -1.39
N ASP A 117 6.19 -10.26 -0.15
CA ASP A 117 7.57 -9.93 0.21
C ASP A 117 8.58 -10.63 -0.72
N GLN A 118 9.53 -9.85 -1.24
CA GLN A 118 10.60 -10.26 -2.15
C GLN A 118 10.14 -10.73 -3.55
N LEU A 119 8.85 -10.74 -3.85
CA LEU A 119 8.37 -11.03 -5.21
C LEU A 119 8.73 -9.90 -6.18
N ARG A 120 9.00 -10.26 -7.43
CA ARG A 120 9.56 -9.37 -8.45
C ARG A 120 8.65 -9.27 -9.66
N VAL A 121 8.67 -8.10 -10.30
CA VAL A 121 8.06 -7.91 -11.62
C VAL A 121 9.16 -7.74 -12.68
N PRO A 122 9.00 -8.36 -13.86
CA PRO A 122 7.79 -9.04 -14.35
C PRO A 122 7.62 -10.52 -13.93
N GLU A 123 8.63 -11.16 -13.32
CA GLU A 123 8.71 -12.62 -13.17
C GLU A 123 7.56 -13.22 -12.36
N ASP A 124 7.23 -12.61 -11.22
CA ASP A 124 6.22 -13.11 -10.27
C ASP A 124 4.85 -12.44 -10.47
N LEU A 125 4.66 -11.66 -11.53
CA LEU A 125 3.41 -10.91 -11.75
C LEU A 125 2.15 -11.79 -11.67
N PRO A 126 2.08 -12.98 -12.30
CA PRO A 126 0.90 -13.84 -12.16
C PRO A 126 0.62 -14.25 -10.71
N ARG A 127 1.68 -14.54 -9.95
CA ARG A 127 1.57 -14.93 -8.54
C ARG A 127 1.17 -13.76 -7.65
N ILE A 128 1.70 -12.56 -7.90
CA ILE A 128 1.31 -11.33 -7.21
C ILE A 128 -0.18 -11.07 -7.41
N LEU A 129 -0.70 -11.20 -8.63
CA LEU A 129 -2.12 -10.99 -8.91
C LEU A 129 -3.02 -12.01 -8.21
N GLU A 130 -2.62 -13.29 -8.18
CA GLU A 130 -3.34 -14.34 -7.44
C GLU A 130 -3.38 -14.04 -5.93
N ILE A 131 -2.24 -13.66 -5.34
CA ILE A 131 -2.15 -13.30 -3.92
C ILE A 131 -2.99 -12.05 -3.64
N ALA A 132 -2.94 -11.04 -4.50
CA ALA A 132 -3.71 -9.81 -4.35
C ALA A 132 -5.21 -10.11 -4.28
N GLU A 133 -5.73 -10.89 -5.23
CA GLU A 133 -7.15 -11.23 -5.30
C GLU A 133 -7.58 -12.05 -4.07
N ALA A 134 -6.76 -13.00 -3.61
CA ALA A 134 -7.01 -13.77 -2.40
C ALA A 134 -7.12 -12.91 -1.12
N HIS A 135 -6.47 -11.73 -1.12
CA HIS A 135 -6.56 -10.76 -0.03
C HIS A 135 -7.60 -9.66 -0.28
N GLY A 136 -8.29 -9.65 -1.43
CA GLY A 136 -9.29 -8.63 -1.76
C GLY A 136 -8.72 -7.34 -2.35
N VAL A 137 -7.48 -7.38 -2.83
CA VAL A 137 -6.84 -6.31 -3.61
C VAL A 137 -6.93 -6.66 -5.09
N ILE A 138 -7.55 -5.80 -5.89
CA ILE A 138 -7.76 -6.07 -7.32
C ILE A 138 -7.03 -5.02 -8.15
N PHE A 139 -5.96 -5.45 -8.82
CA PHE A 139 -5.19 -4.60 -9.74
C PHE A 139 -5.84 -4.50 -11.12
N LEU A 140 -5.88 -3.29 -11.67
CA LEU A 140 -6.39 -2.98 -13.00
C LEU A 140 -5.25 -2.90 -14.02
N VAL A 141 -4.41 -3.93 -14.05
CA VAL A 141 -3.35 -4.04 -15.06
C VAL A 141 -3.93 -4.50 -16.40
N PRO A 142 -3.43 -4.00 -17.54
CA PRO A 142 -3.81 -4.54 -18.85
C PRO A 142 -3.55 -6.05 -18.84
N LYS A 143 -4.57 -6.86 -19.18
CA LYS A 143 -4.35 -8.28 -19.42
C LYS A 143 -3.35 -8.39 -20.57
N SER A 144 -2.28 -9.17 -20.40
CA SER A 144 -1.41 -9.53 -21.51
C SER A 144 -2.29 -10.02 -22.67
N PRO A 145 -2.07 -9.57 -23.92
CA PRO A 145 -2.76 -10.17 -25.05
C PRO A 145 -2.51 -11.68 -25.02
N PRO A 146 -3.50 -12.51 -25.40
CA PRO A 146 -3.29 -13.95 -25.46
C PRO A 146 -2.05 -14.24 -26.31
N ALA A 147 -1.22 -15.18 -25.86
CA ALA A 147 -0.12 -15.68 -26.67
C ALA A 147 -0.71 -16.17 -28.01
N VAL A 148 -0.21 -15.62 -29.12
CA VAL A 148 -0.58 -16.02 -30.48
C VAL A 148 0.01 -17.39 -30.77
#